data_AF-A0A0K8U707-F1
#
_entry.id   AF-A0A0K8U707-F1
#
_cell.length_a   1.000
_cell.length_b   1.000
_cell.length_c   1.000
_cell.angle_alpha   90.00
_cell.angle_beta   90.00
_cell.angle_gamma   90.00
#
_symmetry.space_group_name_H-M   'P 1'
#
loop_
_entity.id
_entity.type
_entity.pdbx_description
1 polymer ?
#
loop_
_entity_poly.entity_id
_entity_poly.type
_entity_poly.pdbx_seq_one_letter_code
_entity_poly.pdbx_strand_id
1 'polypeptide(L)'
;MDGIESEQPILLDDNPTYLEKLKFVEVKVRQRNLNKNQIQSYKRHKTRNWWCQSFLVGIQDIYLGLRNEQGQVERIEHVEVRSLPKQGINQWTPNVCATFLIDFLNYIKSLMSEVNCPYTVYDFYFNSKRGTVTYECLRGKNQYSFLPDYYIELMNPKNNSKNSK
;
A
#
# COMPACT_ATOMS: atom_id res chain seq x y z
N MET A 1 -4.65 3.84 -5.43
CA MET A 1 -4.77 4.73 -6.59
C MET A 1 -6.18 4.58 -7.10
N ASP A 2 -6.93 5.68 -7.04
CA ASP A 2 -8.36 5.65 -7.36
C ASP A 2 -8.67 6.42 -8.65
N GLY A 3 -7.76 7.29 -9.11
CA GLY A 3 -7.93 8.02 -10.36
C GLY A 3 -6.69 8.79 -10.80
N ILE A 4 -6.84 9.53 -11.90
CA ILE A 4 -5.83 10.41 -12.46
C ILE A 4 -6.44 11.81 -12.56
N GLU A 5 -5.71 12.83 -12.10
CA GLU A 5 -6.07 14.22 -12.34
C GLU A 5 -5.56 14.67 -13.71
N SER A 6 -6.45 15.13 -14.57
CA SER A 6 -6.13 15.66 -15.89
C SER A 6 -7.20 16.63 -16.37
N GLU A 7 -6.79 17.68 -17.07
CA GLU A 7 -7.70 18.63 -17.73
C GLU A 7 -8.19 18.09 -19.08
N GLN A 8 -7.47 17.12 -19.66
CA GLN A 8 -7.78 16.53 -20.96
C GLN A 8 -7.99 15.02 -20.83
N PRO A 9 -8.80 14.39 -21.70
CA PRO A 9 -8.91 12.94 -21.75
C PRO A 9 -7.54 12.30 -21.94
N ILE A 10 -7.25 11.28 -21.13
CA ILE A 10 -6.00 10.53 -21.24
C ILE A 10 -6.24 9.35 -22.18
N LEU A 11 -5.45 9.29 -23.26
CA LEU A 11 -5.32 8.10 -24.07
C LEU A 11 -4.21 7.25 -23.46
N LEU A 12 -4.56 6.08 -22.96
CA LEU A 12 -3.57 5.14 -22.43
C LEU A 12 -2.79 4.56 -23.61
N ASP A 13 -1.50 4.90 -23.68
CA ASP A 13 -0.51 4.25 -24.52
C ASP A 13 0.11 3.10 -23.72
N ASP A 14 0.44 2.00 -24.39
CA ASP A 14 1.10 0.83 -23.78
C ASP A 14 2.55 1.14 -23.35
N ASN A 15 3.07 2.34 -23.68
CA ASN A 15 4.38 2.79 -23.23
C ASN A 15 4.42 3.06 -21.71
N PRO A 16 5.19 2.28 -20.92
CA PRO A 16 5.22 2.40 -19.46
C PRO A 16 5.69 3.78 -18.95
N THR A 17 6.57 4.47 -19.71
CA THR A 17 7.07 5.80 -19.32
C THR A 17 6.01 6.89 -19.40
N TYR A 18 4.89 6.62 -20.05
CA TYR A 18 3.75 7.54 -20.07
C TYR A 18 3.05 7.59 -18.70
N LEU A 19 2.93 6.45 -18.01
CA LEU A 19 2.30 6.35 -16.69
C LEU A 19 3.05 7.16 -15.64
N GLU A 20 4.38 7.27 -15.74
CA GLU A 20 5.21 8.05 -14.82
C GLU A 20 4.90 9.55 -14.86
N LYS A 21 4.32 10.04 -15.95
CA LYS A 21 3.94 11.45 -16.13
C LYS A 21 2.54 11.75 -15.61
N LEU A 22 1.74 10.73 -15.32
CA LEU A 22 0.36 10.89 -14.89
C LEU A 22 0.29 11.27 -13.42
N LYS A 23 -0.61 12.21 -13.12
CA LYS A 23 -0.86 12.65 -11.76
C LYS A 23 -1.91 11.76 -11.10
N PHE A 24 -1.44 10.71 -10.44
CA PHE A 24 -2.31 9.81 -9.71
C PHE A 24 -2.80 10.38 -8.40
N VAL A 25 -4.07 10.08 -8.08
CA VAL A 25 -4.76 10.61 -6.90
C VAL A 25 -5.49 9.49 -6.16
N GLU A 26 -5.76 9.75 -4.90
CA GLU A 26 -6.56 8.86 -4.05
C GLU A 26 -7.87 9.57 -3.68
N VAL A 27 -8.96 8.82 -3.55
CA VAL A 27 -10.27 9.32 -3.17
C VAL A 27 -10.67 8.70 -1.84
N LYS A 28 -11.04 9.54 -0.87
CA LYS A 28 -11.49 9.09 0.45
C LYS A 28 -12.83 9.73 0.78
N VAL A 29 -13.58 9.08 1.68
CA VAL A 29 -14.85 9.62 2.19
C VAL A 29 -14.81 9.65 3.71
N ARG A 30 -15.31 10.74 4.31
CA ARG A 30 -15.58 10.82 5.76
C ARG A 30 -16.85 11.59 6.04
N GLN A 31 -17.45 11.33 7.20
CA GLN A 31 -18.52 12.18 7.71
C GLN A 31 -17.99 13.59 7.98
N ARG A 32 -18.77 14.61 7.59
CA ARG A 32 -18.42 16.02 7.74
C ARG A 32 -18.26 16.41 9.21
N ASN A 33 -19.32 16.16 10.00
CA ASN A 33 -19.36 16.43 11.42
C ASN A 33 -18.85 15.21 12.19
N LEU A 34 -17.83 15.41 13.02
CA LEU A 34 -17.26 14.36 13.85
C LEU A 34 -17.42 14.74 15.32
N ASN A 35 -17.88 13.80 16.14
CA ASN A 35 -17.82 13.96 17.59
C ASN A 35 -16.37 13.77 18.11
N LYS A 36 -16.14 14.04 19.40
CA LYS A 36 -14.79 13.96 20.01
C LYS A 36 -14.09 12.63 19.77
N ASN A 37 -14.80 11.51 19.94
CA ASN A 37 -14.25 10.16 19.76
C ASN A 37 -13.92 9.89 18.29
N GLN A 38 -14.78 10.33 17.37
CA GLN A 38 -14.55 10.21 15.94
C GLN A 38 -13.36 11.06 15.46
N ILE A 39 -13.19 12.27 16.00
CA ILE A 39 -12.01 13.12 15.74
C ILE A 39 -10.75 12.40 16.20
N GLN A 40 -10.74 11.84 17.41
CA GLN A 40 -9.58 11.12 17.92
C GLN A 40 -9.24 9.89 17.06
N SER A 41 -10.26 9.11 16.68
CA SER A 41 -10.10 7.97 15.77
C SER A 41 -9.58 8.39 14.40
N TYR A 42 -10.09 9.50 13.84
CA TYR A 42 -9.60 10.07 12.58
C TYR A 42 -8.12 10.43 12.67
N LYS A 43 -7.72 11.18 13.70
CA LYS A 43 -6.33 11.63 13.90
C LYS A 43 -5.37 10.46 14.15
N ARG A 44 -5.80 9.42 14.86
CA ARG A 44 -4.96 8.28 15.22
C ARG A 44 -4.83 7.24 14.12
N HIS A 45 -5.93 6.95 13.43
CA HIS A 45 -6.02 5.81 12.53
C HIS A 45 -6.13 6.22 11.07
N LYS A 46 -7.08 7.10 10.73
CA LYS A 46 -7.36 7.43 9.33
C LYS A 46 -6.21 8.20 8.68
N THR A 47 -5.71 9.25 9.33
CA THR A 47 -4.61 10.05 8.78
C THR A 47 -3.35 9.20 8.58
N ARG A 48 -3.01 8.32 9.53
CA ARG A 48 -1.90 7.37 9.41
C ARG A 48 -2.09 6.40 8.25
N ASN A 49 -3.25 5.76 8.17
CA ASN A 49 -3.51 4.75 7.14
C ASN A 49 -3.52 5.38 5.74
N TRP A 50 -4.13 6.55 5.58
CA TRP A 50 -4.12 7.29 4.32
C TRP A 50 -2.72 7.75 3.93
N TRP A 51 -1.92 8.19 4.91
CA TRP A 51 -0.52 8.51 4.68
C TRP A 51 0.25 7.28 4.21
N CYS A 52 0.19 6.15 4.93
CA CYS A 52 0.89 4.93 4.53
C CYS A 52 0.48 4.46 3.12
N GLN A 53 -0.82 4.44 2.82
CA GLN A 53 -1.34 4.02 1.51
C GLN A 53 -0.81 4.90 0.39
N SER A 54 -0.85 6.22 0.56
CA SER A 54 -0.51 7.17 -0.51
C SER A 54 1.00 7.34 -0.66
N PHE A 55 1.71 7.45 0.47
CA PHE A 55 3.16 7.65 0.51
C PHE A 55 3.93 6.51 -0.17
N LEU A 56 3.54 5.25 0.08
CA LEU A 56 4.25 4.08 -0.45
C LEU A 56 4.22 3.97 -1.97
N VAL A 57 3.22 4.56 -2.62
CA VAL A 57 3.04 4.55 -4.08
C VAL A 57 3.27 5.92 -4.71
N GLY A 58 3.81 6.88 -3.96
CA GLY A 58 4.16 8.21 -4.47
C GLY A 58 2.97 9.15 -4.75
N ILE A 59 1.76 8.82 -4.30
CA ILE A 59 0.60 9.71 -4.45
C ILE A 59 0.75 10.89 -3.49
N GLN A 60 0.56 12.11 -4.01
CA GLN A 60 0.73 13.35 -3.26
C GLN A 60 -0.61 13.96 -2.81
N ASP A 61 -1.70 13.61 -3.47
CA ASP A 61 -2.99 14.29 -3.35
C ASP A 61 -4.13 13.32 -3.06
N ILE A 62 -4.96 13.68 -2.09
CA ILE A 62 -6.20 12.97 -1.73
C ILE A 62 -7.38 13.91 -1.91
N TYR A 63 -8.42 13.47 -2.64
CA TYR A 63 -9.71 14.14 -2.68
C TYR A 63 -10.66 13.51 -1.67
N LEU A 64 -11.06 14.30 -0.68
CA LEU A 64 -11.85 13.86 0.45
C LEU A 64 -13.31 14.31 0.30
N GLY A 65 -14.20 13.37 0.00
CA GLY A 65 -15.64 13.57 0.06
C GLY A 65 -16.13 13.67 1.51
N LEU A 66 -16.65 14.83 1.89
CA LEU A 66 -17.33 15.06 3.15
C LEU A 66 -18.82 14.78 2.98
N ARG A 67 -19.27 13.68 3.57
CA ARG A 67 -20.67 13.26 3.52
C ARG A 67 -21.48 13.66 4.75
N ASN A 68 -22.79 13.82 4.55
CA ASN A 68 -23.76 13.90 5.64
C ASN A 68 -24.12 12.51 6.20
N GLU A 69 -25.07 12.50 7.15
CA GLU A 69 -25.53 11.28 7.82
C GLU A 69 -26.32 10.37 6.90
N GLN A 70 -26.98 10.94 5.90
CA GLN A 70 -27.74 10.24 4.86
C GLN A 70 -26.85 9.62 3.78
N GLY A 71 -25.53 9.81 3.85
CA GLY A 71 -24.57 9.20 2.93
C GLY A 71 -24.20 10.07 1.72
N GLN A 72 -24.81 11.25 1.56
CA GLN A 72 -24.58 12.12 0.41
C GLN A 72 -23.34 12.99 0.62
N VAL A 73 -22.47 13.09 -0.39
CA VAL A 73 -21.29 13.97 -0.37
C VAL A 73 -21.75 15.41 -0.62
N GLU A 74 -21.52 16.28 0.35
CA GLU A 74 -21.91 17.70 0.30
C GLU A 74 -20.74 18.61 -0.11
N ARG A 75 -19.50 18.15 0.10
CA ARG A 75 -18.29 18.91 -0.18
C ARG A 75 -17.12 17.98 -0.48
N ILE A 76 -16.23 18.43 -1.37
CA ILE A 76 -14.94 17.78 -1.61
C ILE A 76 -13.84 18.70 -1.06
N GLU A 77 -12.91 18.13 -0.30
CA GLU A 77 -11.69 18.81 0.15
C GLU A 77 -10.48 18.20 -0.52
N HIS A 78 -9.55 19.04 -0.96
CA HIS A 78 -8.22 18.59 -1.37
C HIS A 78 -7.32 18.50 -0.13
N VAL A 79 -6.64 17.36 0.02
CA VAL A 79 -5.75 17.07 1.14
C VAL A 79 -4.41 16.60 0.60
N GLU A 80 -3.37 17.41 0.81
CA GLU A 80 -2.01 16.99 0.50
C GLU A 80 -1.56 15.90 1.48
N VAL A 81 -0.98 14.81 0.97
CA VAL A 81 -0.47 13.68 1.77
C VAL A 81 0.58 14.14 2.78
N ARG A 82 1.44 15.09 2.40
CA ARG A 82 2.46 15.70 3.29
C ARG A 82 1.86 16.43 4.50
N SER A 83 0.58 16.81 4.46
CA SER A 83 -0.11 17.49 5.56
C SER A 83 -0.64 16.53 6.62
N LEU A 84 -0.87 15.26 6.27
CA LEU A 84 -1.49 14.25 7.15
C LEU A 84 -0.74 14.02 8.47
N PRO A 85 0.61 13.98 8.52
CA PRO A 85 1.34 13.84 9.77
C PRO A 85 1.02 14.94 10.79
N LYS A 86 0.84 16.18 10.32
CA LYS A 86 0.48 17.32 11.19
C LYS A 86 -0.92 17.15 11.78
N GLN A 87 -1.84 16.55 11.05
CA GLN A 87 -3.20 16.25 11.53
C GLN A 87 -3.20 15.13 12.58
N GLY A 88 -2.25 14.20 12.49
CA GLY A 88 -2.05 13.08 13.41
C GLY A 88 -1.10 13.37 14.59
N ILE A 89 -0.81 14.64 14.88
CA ILE A 89 0.13 15.02 15.93
C ILE A 89 -0.19 14.32 17.26
N ASN A 90 0.86 13.87 17.94
CA ASN A 90 0.80 13.10 19.20
C ASN A 90 0.11 11.73 19.09
N GLN A 91 -0.24 11.24 17.90
CA GLN A 91 -0.87 9.92 17.72
C GLN A 91 0.01 8.92 16.96
N TRP A 92 0.81 9.40 16.00
CA TRP A 92 1.75 8.62 15.22
C TRP A 92 2.80 9.54 14.59
N THR A 93 3.93 8.99 14.13
CA THR A 93 4.93 9.76 13.39
C THR A 93 5.35 9.03 12.12
N PRO A 94 5.59 9.72 11.00
CA PRO A 94 6.05 9.12 9.74
C PRO A 94 7.32 8.28 9.92
N ASN A 95 8.29 8.80 10.68
CA ASN A 95 9.57 8.12 10.91
C ASN A 95 9.38 6.75 11.57
N VAL A 96 8.52 6.64 12.60
CA VAL A 96 8.27 5.33 13.24
C VAL A 96 7.64 4.35 12.25
N CYS A 97 6.70 4.79 11.41
CA CYS A 97 6.10 3.94 10.39
C CYS A 97 7.11 3.49 9.33
N ALA A 98 7.94 4.41 8.83
CA ALA A 98 8.95 4.12 7.81
C ALA A 98 10.08 3.23 8.34
N THR A 99 10.60 3.51 9.54
CA THR A 99 11.62 2.69 10.19
C THR A 99 11.11 1.27 10.43
N PHE A 100 9.90 1.12 10.98
CA PHE A 100 9.30 -0.21 11.15
C PHE A 100 9.22 -0.99 9.83
N LEU A 101 8.77 -0.33 8.75
CA LEU A 101 8.68 -0.96 7.44
C LEU A 101 10.06 -1.41 6.94
N ILE A 102 11.07 -0.54 7.03
CA ILE A 102 12.45 -0.85 6.60
C ILE A 102 13.00 -2.03 7.40
N ASP A 103 12.87 -2.00 8.72
CA ASP A 103 13.35 -3.07 9.60
C ASP A 103 12.65 -4.39 9.29
N PHE A 104 11.33 -4.35 9.08
CA PHE A 104 10.56 -5.55 8.75
C PHE A 104 10.93 -6.12 7.39
N LEU A 105 11.09 -5.29 6.35
CA LEU A 105 11.50 -5.76 5.02
C LEU A 105 12.93 -6.32 5.03
N ASN A 106 13.85 -5.69 5.77
CA ASN A 106 15.20 -6.22 5.95
C ASN A 106 15.20 -7.57 6.69
N TYR A 107 14.33 -7.71 7.69
CA TYR A 107 14.12 -8.98 8.37
C TYR A 107 13.61 -10.06 7.42
N ILE A 108 12.59 -9.79 6.59
CA ILE A 108 12.09 -10.74 5.58
C ILE A 108 13.21 -11.12 4.60
N LYS A 109 13.94 -10.13 4.08
CA LYS A 109 15.04 -10.36 3.14
C LYS A 109 16.11 -11.29 3.71
N SER A 110 16.50 -11.06 4.97
CA SER A 110 17.47 -11.92 5.66
C SER A 110 16.90 -13.32 5.92
N LEU A 111 15.66 -13.40 6.41
CA LEU A 111 14.99 -14.66 6.73
C LEU A 111 14.84 -15.59 5.51
N MET A 112 14.66 -15.00 4.33
CA MET A 112 14.39 -15.72 3.08
C MET A 112 15.64 -15.86 2.18
N SER A 113 16.84 -15.51 2.64
CA SER A 113 18.05 -15.43 1.79
C SER A 113 18.40 -16.76 1.09
N GLU A 114 18.16 -17.88 1.78
CA GLU A 114 18.49 -19.23 1.30
C GLU A 114 17.30 -19.93 0.60
N VAL A 115 16.18 -19.23 0.39
CA VAL A 115 14.97 -19.84 -0.18
C VAL A 115 15.06 -19.88 -1.70
N ASN A 116 15.34 -21.06 -2.25
CA ASN A 116 15.34 -21.32 -3.69
C ASN A 116 14.26 -22.34 -4.10
N CYS A 117 13.01 -22.09 -3.69
CA CYS A 117 11.87 -22.91 -4.07
C CYS A 117 10.66 -21.99 -4.30
N PRO A 118 10.07 -21.96 -5.52
CA PRO A 118 8.97 -21.07 -5.85
C PRO A 118 7.66 -21.40 -5.12
N TYR A 119 7.63 -22.56 -4.45
CA TYR A 119 6.47 -23.03 -3.71
C TYR A 119 6.55 -22.79 -2.20
N THR A 120 7.73 -22.43 -1.68
CA THR A 120 7.91 -22.14 -0.26
C THR A 120 7.19 -20.83 0.07
N VAL A 121 6.31 -20.87 1.06
CA VAL A 121 5.54 -19.72 1.54
C VAL A 121 5.91 -19.44 2.99
N TYR A 122 6.12 -18.17 3.32
CA TYR A 122 6.21 -17.70 4.69
C TYR A 122 4.91 -16.98 5.05
N ASP A 123 4.21 -17.49 6.04
CA ASP A 123 2.97 -16.90 6.53
C ASP A 123 3.26 -16.10 7.81
N PHE A 124 3.11 -14.77 7.74
CA PHE A 124 3.51 -13.85 8.81
C PHE A 124 2.30 -13.40 9.63
N TYR A 125 2.47 -13.41 10.95
CA TYR A 125 1.45 -13.02 11.93
C TYR A 125 1.95 -11.89 12.81
N PHE A 126 1.18 -10.81 12.92
CA PHE A 126 1.46 -9.70 13.84
C PHE A 126 0.59 -9.79 15.09
N ASN A 127 1.22 -9.91 16.26
CA ASN A 127 0.54 -9.84 17.54
C ASN A 127 0.58 -8.40 18.07
N SER A 128 -0.53 -7.67 17.94
CA SER A 128 -0.62 -6.26 18.38
C SER A 128 -0.53 -6.06 19.90
N LYS A 129 -0.82 -7.09 20.71
CA LYS A 129 -0.69 -7.01 22.18
C LYS A 129 0.76 -7.09 22.62
N ARG A 130 1.56 -7.89 21.91
CA ARG A 130 2.98 -8.14 22.22
C ARG A 130 3.93 -7.28 21.38
N GLY A 131 3.43 -6.69 20.29
CA GLY A 131 4.26 -5.96 19.32
C GLY A 131 5.24 -6.87 18.57
N THR A 132 4.91 -8.16 18.41
CA THR A 132 5.82 -9.16 17.83
C THR A 132 5.29 -9.68 16.50
N VAL A 133 6.18 -9.87 15.53
CA VAL A 133 5.91 -10.63 14.31
C VAL A 133 6.42 -12.06 14.49
N THR A 134 5.57 -13.03 14.18
CA THR A 134 5.92 -14.46 14.10
C THR A 134 5.64 -14.96 12.69
N TYR A 135 6.17 -16.13 12.32
CA TYR A 135 5.91 -16.70 11.00
C TYR A 135 5.87 -18.23 11.03
N GLU A 136 5.24 -18.82 10.02
CA GLU A 136 5.31 -20.23 9.69
C GLU A 136 5.98 -20.41 8.32
N CYS A 137 6.87 -21.40 8.18
CA CYS A 137 7.53 -21.72 6.92
C CYS A 137 6.89 -22.97 6.31
N LEU A 138 6.09 -22.78 5.26
CA LEU A 138 5.38 -23.83 4.55
C LEU A 138 6.18 -24.23 3.31
N ARG A 139 6.87 -25.37 3.40
CA ARG A 139 7.76 -25.85 2.32
C ARG A 139 7.00 -26.69 1.30
N GLY A 140 7.39 -26.54 0.03
CA GLY A 140 6.81 -27.31 -1.09
C GLY A 140 5.43 -26.82 -1.52
N LYS A 141 4.93 -27.36 -2.65
CA LYS A 141 3.65 -26.96 -3.24
C LYS A 141 2.50 -27.27 -2.29
N ASN A 142 1.75 -26.24 -1.92
CA ASN A 142 0.64 -26.31 -0.97
C ASN A 142 -0.46 -25.32 -1.34
N GLN A 143 -1.56 -25.31 -0.59
CA GLN A 143 -2.73 -24.44 -0.86
C GLN A 143 -2.47 -22.93 -0.79
N TYR A 144 -1.37 -22.52 -0.14
CA TYR A 144 -0.96 -21.13 -0.04
C TYR A 144 0.07 -20.73 -1.11
N SER A 145 0.57 -21.68 -1.91
CA SER A 145 1.46 -21.38 -3.04
C SER A 145 0.70 -20.53 -4.06
N PHE A 146 1.19 -19.33 -4.35
CA PHE A 146 0.48 -18.31 -5.13
C PHE A 146 1.13 -17.96 -6.47
N LEU A 147 2.35 -18.44 -6.73
CA LEU A 147 3.01 -18.20 -8.02
C LEU A 147 2.44 -19.14 -9.08
N PRO A 148 1.91 -18.62 -10.20
CA PRO A 148 1.38 -19.47 -11.27
C PRO A 148 2.52 -20.13 -12.06
N ASP A 149 2.25 -21.33 -12.60
CA ASP A 149 3.26 -22.14 -13.28
C ASP A 149 3.95 -21.38 -14.43
N TYR A 150 3.19 -20.61 -15.24
CA TYR A 150 3.77 -19.81 -16.33
C TYR A 150 4.80 -18.77 -15.86
N TYR A 151 4.60 -18.17 -14.68
CA TYR A 151 5.51 -17.17 -14.14
C TYR A 151 6.77 -17.85 -13.59
N ILE A 152 6.62 -19.00 -12.95
CA ILE A 152 7.75 -19.84 -12.51
C ILE A 152 8.60 -20.24 -13.73
N GLU A 153 7.95 -20.67 -14.81
CA GLU A 153 8.61 -21.04 -16.06
C GLU A 153 9.32 -19.86 -16.74
N LEU A 154 8.71 -18.67 -16.74
CA LEU A 154 9.30 -17.43 -17.26
C LEU A 154 10.57 -17.04 -16.49
N MET A 155 10.52 -17.15 -15.17
CA MET A 155 11.63 -16.78 -14.29
C MET A 155 12.71 -17.86 -14.21
N ASN A 156 12.48 -19.05 -14.76
CA ASN A 156 13.46 -20.14 -14.80
C ASN A 156 14.58 -19.82 -15.81
N PRO A 157 15.85 -19.70 -15.36
CA PRO A 157 16.97 -19.31 -16.23
C PRO A 157 17.19 -20.23 -17.44
N LYS A 158 16.77 -21.49 -17.34
CA LYS A 158 16.92 -22.50 -18.39
C LYS A 158 16.00 -22.28 -19.61
N ASN A 159 14.94 -21.47 -19.48
CA ASN A 159 14.02 -21.16 -20.57
C ASN A 159 14.41 -19.88 -21.32
N ASN A 160 15.10 -18.95 -20.66
CA ASN A 160 15.58 -17.69 -21.26
C ASN A 160 16.75 -17.87 -22.25
N SER A 161 17.38 -19.05 -22.30
CA SER A 161 18.42 -19.38 -23.29
C SER A 161 17.89 -20.03 -24.57
N LYS A 162 16.59 -20.37 -24.65
CA LYS A 162 15.97 -20.96 -25.83
C LYS A 162 15.27 -19.95 -26.76
N ASN A 163 14.96 -18.75 -26.25
CA ASN A 163 14.29 -17.69 -27.01
C ASN A 163 15.24 -16.64 -27.62
N SER A 164 16.56 -16.90 -27.60
CA SER A 164 17.61 -16.03 -28.14
C SER A 164 18.32 -16.60 -29.38
N LYS A 165 17.64 -17.46 -30.14
CA LYS A 165 18.08 -17.93 -31.46
C LYS A 165 17.03 -17.70 -32.52
#